data_AF-A0A916V873-F1
#
_entry.id   AF-A0A916V873-F1
#
_cell.length_a   1.000
_cell.length_b   1.000
_cell.length_c   1.000
_cell.angle_alpha   90.00
_cell.angle_beta   90.00
_cell.angle_gamma   90.00
#
_symmetry.space_group_name_H-M   'P 1'
#
loop_
_entity.id
_entity.type
_entity.pdbx_description
1 polymer ?
#
loop_
_entity_poly.entity_id
_entity_poly.type
_entity_poly.pdbx_seq_one_letter_code
_entity_poly.pdbx_strand_id
1 'polypeptide(L)'
;MNNKFFDRLYKGYAAENFITGQLFEYGFEAFRLPADFGVDLVVTNQFKKLRNKGIDDESFPFGFQVKSRRLRGSDTLQGPNGRNEYQFYYLIKNDEITVLKEFPNSAYAFVFIIPFGFSAQNIYAFCIHSNEIDNMIQHKFFIQDGEHYKLNVCFRAFPQQNREYFIKEMLDGGLIDKVGVKFLEKNLPVSFQKNWNASECLYLCRENYSKNSTNQLVSRAIVSIYNFSEFPYFHPVCYS
;
A
#
# COMPACT_ATOMS: atom_id res chain seq x y z
N MET A 1 -10.94 -29.93 -2.66
CA MET A 1 -9.89 -28.91 -2.44
C MET A 1 -10.53 -27.55 -2.22
N ASN A 2 -10.03 -26.76 -1.27
CA ASN A 2 -10.60 -25.45 -0.97
C ASN A 2 -9.99 -24.38 -1.90
N ASN A 3 -10.65 -24.06 -3.02
CA ASN A 3 -10.17 -23.06 -3.97
C ASN A 3 -9.88 -21.70 -3.32
N LYS A 4 -10.62 -21.33 -2.26
CA LYS A 4 -10.39 -20.08 -1.52
C LYS A 4 -9.06 -20.07 -0.77
N PHE A 5 -8.56 -21.23 -0.35
CA PHE A 5 -7.25 -21.35 0.30
C PHE A 5 -6.13 -21.08 -0.72
N PHE A 6 -6.14 -21.78 -1.85
CA PHE A 6 -5.15 -21.58 -2.91
C PHE A 6 -5.19 -20.15 -3.47
N ASP A 7 -6.38 -19.57 -3.65
CA ASP A 7 -6.52 -18.17 -4.06
C ASP A 7 -5.85 -17.18 -3.10
N ARG A 8 -5.93 -17.43 -1.79
CA ARG A 8 -5.24 -16.60 -0.78
C ARG A 8 -3.74 -16.80 -0.84
N LEU A 9 -3.30 -18.05 -0.98
CA LEU A 9 -1.89 -18.42 -1.07
C LEU A 9 -1.21 -17.77 -2.28
N TYR A 10 -1.78 -17.91 -3.47
CA TYR A 10 -1.23 -17.30 -4.70
C TYR A 10 -1.21 -15.77 -4.64
N LYS A 11 -2.14 -15.14 -3.92
CA LYS A 11 -2.11 -13.69 -3.68
C LYS A 11 -0.99 -13.28 -2.74
N GLY A 12 -0.68 -14.10 -1.73
CA GLY A 12 0.52 -13.92 -0.89
C GLY A 12 1.78 -13.96 -1.75
N TYR A 13 1.92 -14.99 -2.57
CA TYR A 13 3.10 -15.19 -3.42
C TYR A 13 3.28 -14.08 -4.45
N ALA A 14 2.19 -13.56 -5.02
CA ALA A 14 2.25 -12.42 -5.93
C ALA A 14 2.81 -11.15 -5.24
N ALA A 15 2.44 -10.92 -3.99
CA ALA A 15 2.94 -9.78 -3.21
C ALA A 15 4.42 -9.94 -2.83
N GLU A 16 4.82 -11.13 -2.36
CA GLU A 16 6.23 -11.43 -2.09
C GLU A 16 7.09 -11.25 -3.36
N ASN A 17 6.66 -11.81 -4.49
CA ASN A 17 7.36 -11.66 -5.77
C ASN A 17 7.44 -10.20 -6.24
N PHE A 18 6.41 -9.39 -5.97
CA PHE A 18 6.44 -7.95 -6.26
C PHE A 18 7.56 -7.26 -5.47
N ILE A 19 7.62 -7.50 -4.15
CA ILE A 19 8.67 -6.93 -3.29
C ILE A 19 10.06 -7.41 -3.72
N THR A 20 10.21 -8.71 -3.96
CA THR A 20 11.45 -9.31 -4.47
C THR A 20 11.89 -8.68 -5.80
N GLY A 21 10.96 -8.48 -6.74
CA GLY A 21 11.24 -7.84 -8.02
C GLY A 21 11.72 -6.39 -7.87
N GLN A 22 11.07 -5.62 -7.00
CA GLN A 22 11.50 -4.25 -6.68
C GLN A 22 12.90 -4.21 -6.06
N LEU A 23 13.22 -5.13 -5.14
CA LEU A 23 14.55 -5.21 -4.53
C LEU A 23 15.64 -5.59 -5.54
N PHE A 24 15.37 -6.56 -6.43
CA PHE A 24 16.29 -6.94 -7.51
C PHE A 24 16.54 -5.81 -8.49
N GLU A 25 15.52 -5.02 -8.84
CA GLU A 25 15.65 -3.85 -9.72
C GLU A 25 16.68 -2.86 -9.19
N TYR A 26 16.77 -2.70 -7.87
CA TYR A 26 17.76 -1.85 -7.20
C TYR A 26 19.01 -2.59 -6.72
N GLY A 27 19.24 -3.80 -7.20
CA GLY A 27 20.48 -4.55 -7.02
C GLY A 27 20.68 -5.19 -5.64
N PHE A 28 19.61 -5.45 -4.90
CA PHE A 28 19.63 -6.22 -3.66
C PHE A 28 19.24 -7.67 -3.92
N GLU A 29 19.88 -8.63 -3.25
CA GLU A 29 19.43 -10.01 -3.35
C GLU A 29 18.31 -10.28 -2.34
N ALA A 30 17.22 -10.90 -2.76
CA ALA A 30 16.12 -11.27 -1.86
C ALA A 30 15.83 -12.77 -1.97
N PHE A 31 15.75 -13.42 -0.82
CA PHE A 31 15.52 -14.85 -0.67
C PHE A 31 14.25 -15.08 0.12
N ARG A 32 13.36 -15.90 -0.42
CA ARG A 32 12.16 -16.31 0.29
C ARG A 32 12.49 -17.41 1.30
N LEU A 33 12.02 -17.25 2.52
CA LEU A 33 12.18 -18.25 3.56
C LEU A 33 11.09 -19.34 3.49
N PRO A 34 11.36 -20.54 4.02
CA PRO A 34 10.32 -21.51 4.32
C PRO A 34 9.28 -20.92 5.26
N ALA A 35 8.10 -21.54 5.31
CA ALA A 35 7.10 -21.19 6.31
C ALA A 35 7.66 -21.30 7.74
N ASP A 36 7.08 -20.56 8.68
CA ASP A 36 7.34 -20.60 10.13
C ASP A 36 8.61 -19.88 10.64
N PHE A 37 9.37 -19.20 9.77
CA PHE A 37 10.52 -18.36 10.20
C PHE A 37 10.12 -16.99 10.75
N GLY A 38 8.84 -16.63 10.69
CA GLY A 38 8.30 -15.35 11.18
C GLY A 38 8.64 -14.12 10.33
N VAL A 39 9.47 -14.28 9.29
CA VAL A 39 9.65 -13.34 8.17
C VAL A 39 9.53 -14.11 6.85
N ASP A 40 8.98 -13.48 5.82
CA ASP A 40 8.75 -14.10 4.52
C ASP A 40 9.97 -14.00 3.59
N LEU A 41 10.67 -12.86 3.64
CA LEU A 41 11.84 -12.57 2.80
C LEU A 41 13.04 -12.17 3.66
N VAL A 42 14.23 -12.60 3.25
CA VAL A 42 15.51 -12.10 3.73
C VAL A 42 16.26 -11.46 2.57
N VAL A 43 16.67 -10.21 2.78
CA VAL A 43 17.37 -9.39 1.81
C VAL A 43 18.83 -9.27 2.21
N THR A 44 19.72 -9.35 1.23
CA THR A 44 21.15 -9.10 1.40
C THR A 44 21.64 -8.05 0.42
N ASN A 45 22.87 -7.61 0.65
CA ASN A 45 23.55 -6.63 -0.19
C ASN A 45 24.95 -7.15 -0.61
N GLN A 46 25.08 -8.47 -0.78
CA GLN A 46 26.38 -9.14 -0.91
C GLN A 46 27.09 -8.73 -2.21
N PHE A 47 26.37 -8.62 -3.31
CA PHE A 47 26.93 -8.21 -4.59
C PHE A 47 27.51 -6.79 -4.54
N LYS A 48 26.81 -5.82 -3.92
CA LYS A 48 27.35 -4.45 -3.78
C LYS A 48 28.53 -4.44 -2.78
N LYS A 49 28.45 -5.18 -1.67
CA LYS A 49 29.57 -5.31 -0.71
C LYS A 49 30.83 -5.86 -1.39
N LEU A 50 30.71 -6.91 -2.22
CA LEU A 50 31.83 -7.49 -2.97
C LEU A 50 32.44 -6.53 -4.00
N ARG A 51 31.60 -5.69 -4.64
CA ARG A 51 32.06 -4.71 -5.63
C ARG A 51 32.68 -3.45 -5.03
N ASN A 52 32.19 -2.99 -3.88
CA ASN A 52 32.54 -1.68 -3.29
C ASN A 52 33.51 -1.75 -2.11
N LYS A 53 34.42 -2.75 -2.07
CA LYS A 53 35.55 -2.92 -1.11
C LYS A 53 35.52 -1.97 0.12
N GLY A 54 34.67 -2.27 1.11
CA GLY A 54 34.87 -1.74 2.46
C GLY A 54 33.80 -0.82 3.05
N ILE A 55 32.53 -0.93 2.67
CA ILE A 55 31.44 -0.41 3.51
C ILE A 55 30.74 -1.60 4.15
N ASP A 56 30.98 -1.79 5.44
CA ASP A 56 30.17 -2.71 6.21
C ASP A 56 28.83 -2.03 6.48
N ASP A 57 27.81 -2.52 5.78
CA ASP A 57 26.43 -2.07 5.95
C ASP A 57 25.75 -2.97 6.97
N GLU A 58 25.54 -2.41 8.18
CA GLU A 58 24.89 -3.09 9.30
C GLU A 58 23.39 -3.31 9.08
N SER A 59 22.81 -2.73 8.02
CA SER A 59 21.39 -2.91 7.68
C SER A 59 21.08 -4.32 7.16
N PHE A 60 22.09 -5.16 6.91
CA PHE A 60 21.96 -6.48 6.28
C PHE A 60 22.50 -7.63 7.14
N PRO A 61 21.83 -8.79 7.18
CA PRO A 61 20.60 -9.14 6.43
C PRO A 61 19.36 -8.39 6.95
N PHE A 62 18.41 -8.15 6.05
CA PHE A 62 17.17 -7.43 6.35
C PHE A 62 15.95 -8.32 6.12
N GLY A 63 15.05 -8.44 7.11
CA GLY A 63 13.85 -9.27 7.03
C GLY A 63 12.59 -8.48 6.60
N PHE A 64 11.79 -9.03 5.70
CA PHE A 64 10.43 -8.52 5.43
C PHE A 64 9.38 -9.56 5.81
N GLN A 65 8.38 -9.13 6.59
CA GLN A 65 7.12 -9.84 6.73
C GLN A 65 6.08 -9.20 5.81
N VAL A 66 5.59 -9.96 4.83
CA VAL A 66 4.75 -9.45 3.74
C VAL A 66 3.27 -9.67 4.06
N LYS A 67 2.50 -8.59 3.99
CA LYS A 67 1.05 -8.62 4.16
C LYS A 67 0.39 -8.17 2.87
N SER A 68 -0.58 -8.95 2.36
CA SER A 68 -1.22 -8.63 1.09
C SER A 68 -2.74 -8.52 1.13
N ARG A 69 -3.26 -7.59 0.32
CA ARG A 69 -4.68 -7.40 0.07
C ARG A 69 -4.95 -7.17 -1.41
N ARG A 70 -5.98 -7.81 -1.95
CA ARG A 70 -6.46 -7.57 -3.30
C ARG A 70 -7.86 -6.99 -3.22
N LEU A 71 -8.00 -5.74 -3.64
CA LEU A 71 -9.23 -4.98 -3.62
C LEU A 71 -10.03 -5.24 -4.90
N ARG A 72 -11.35 -5.15 -4.78
CA ARG A 72 -12.30 -5.29 -5.89
C ARG A 72 -12.88 -3.93 -6.20
N GLY A 73 -13.32 -3.71 -7.45
CA GLY A 73 -13.98 -2.45 -7.82
C GLY A 73 -15.21 -2.15 -6.97
N SER A 74 -15.90 -3.19 -6.48
CA SER A 74 -17.02 -3.10 -5.56
C SER A 74 -16.66 -2.58 -4.16
N ASP A 75 -15.37 -2.59 -3.80
CA ASP A 75 -14.89 -2.13 -2.49
C ASP A 75 -14.64 -0.61 -2.49
N THR A 76 -14.89 0.07 -3.62
CA THR A 76 -14.74 1.52 -3.73
C THR A 76 -15.87 2.25 -3.03
N LEU A 77 -15.51 3.30 -2.31
CA LEU A 77 -16.41 4.27 -1.71
C LEU A 77 -16.24 5.61 -2.41
N GLN A 78 -17.33 6.38 -2.47
CA GLN A 78 -17.25 7.76 -2.92
C GLN A 78 -16.60 8.60 -1.80
N GLY A 79 -15.32 8.94 -1.98
CA GLY A 79 -14.58 9.84 -1.13
C GLY A 79 -14.87 11.32 -1.44
N PRO A 80 -14.21 12.24 -0.72
CA PRO A 80 -14.43 13.67 -0.86
C PRO A 80 -13.98 14.17 -2.25
N ASN A 81 -14.63 15.23 -2.72
CA ASN A 81 -14.28 15.92 -3.97
C ASN A 81 -14.30 15.00 -5.21
N GLY A 82 -15.24 14.04 -5.27
CA GLY A 82 -15.39 13.16 -6.42
C GLY A 82 -14.29 12.09 -6.55
N ARG A 83 -13.50 11.86 -5.49
CA ARG A 83 -12.40 10.89 -5.50
C ARG A 83 -12.88 9.53 -5.01
N ASN A 84 -12.46 8.45 -5.66
CA ASN A 84 -12.72 7.11 -5.16
C ASN A 84 -11.74 6.77 -4.01
N GLU A 85 -12.27 6.13 -2.99
CA GLU A 85 -11.52 5.64 -1.84
C GLU A 85 -11.68 4.12 -1.69
N TYR A 86 -10.62 3.47 -1.23
CA TYR A 86 -10.67 2.11 -0.74
C TYR A 86 -10.40 2.11 0.75
N GLN A 87 -11.31 1.53 1.53
CA GLN A 87 -11.09 1.28 2.95
C GLN A 87 -10.97 -0.23 3.19
N PHE A 88 -9.87 -0.64 3.80
CA PHE A 88 -9.55 -2.05 4.04
C PHE A 88 -8.66 -2.19 5.25
N TYR A 89 -8.29 -3.43 5.58
CA TYR A 89 -7.41 -3.70 6.71
C TYR A 89 -6.51 -4.90 6.49
N TYR A 90 -5.39 -4.89 7.20
CA TYR A 90 -4.51 -6.04 7.38
C TYR A 90 -4.73 -6.63 8.77
N LEU A 91 -4.62 -7.96 8.83
CA LEU A 91 -4.52 -8.68 10.10
C LEU A 91 -3.05 -9.04 10.31
N ILE A 92 -2.57 -8.71 11.49
CA ILE A 92 -1.21 -8.90 11.94
C ILE A 92 -1.29 -9.81 13.16
N LYS A 93 -0.54 -10.91 13.16
CA LYS A 93 -0.56 -11.82 14.29
C LYS A 93 0.43 -11.37 15.37
N ASN A 94 0.14 -11.73 16.62
CA ASN A 94 1.00 -11.37 17.74
C ASN A 94 2.40 -12.00 17.65
N ASP A 95 2.51 -13.24 17.16
CA ASP A 95 3.79 -13.93 16.94
C ASP A 95 4.68 -13.19 15.93
N GLU A 96 4.09 -12.69 14.84
CA GLU A 96 4.79 -11.88 13.84
C GLU A 96 5.34 -10.57 14.42
N ILE A 97 4.55 -9.91 15.29
CA ILE A 97 5.01 -8.71 16.00
C ILE A 97 6.20 -9.04 16.90
N THR A 98 6.12 -10.13 17.67
CA THR A 98 7.21 -10.55 18.54
C THR A 98 8.48 -10.81 17.74
N VAL A 99 8.40 -11.60 16.66
CA VAL A 99 9.57 -11.92 15.82
C VAL A 99 10.19 -10.67 15.21
N LEU A 100 9.39 -9.75 14.64
CA LEU A 100 9.93 -8.53 14.04
C LEU A 100 10.57 -7.60 15.09
N LYS A 101 10.05 -7.56 16.31
CA LYS A 101 10.66 -6.78 17.40
C LYS A 101 12.00 -7.35 17.85
N GLU A 102 12.19 -8.67 17.74
CA GLU A 102 13.46 -9.34 18.05
C GLU A 102 14.48 -9.20 16.91
N PHE A 103 14.04 -8.89 15.69
CA PHE A 103 14.90 -8.73 14.52
C PHE A 103 15.00 -7.24 14.12
N PRO A 104 16.01 -6.49 14.59
CA PRO A 104 16.05 -5.03 14.45
C PRO A 104 16.12 -4.56 12.99
N ASN A 105 16.75 -5.33 12.10
CA ASN A 105 16.77 -5.06 10.66
C ASN A 105 15.56 -5.74 9.99
N SER A 106 14.36 -5.29 10.30
CA SER A 106 13.17 -5.83 9.66
C SER A 106 12.05 -4.83 9.51
N ALA A 107 11.09 -5.17 8.64
CA ALA A 107 9.90 -4.38 8.43
C ALA A 107 8.70 -5.25 8.05
N TYR A 108 7.51 -4.74 8.34
CA TYR A 108 6.33 -5.15 7.59
C TYR A 108 6.33 -4.48 6.21
N ALA A 109 6.08 -5.26 5.16
CA ALA A 109 5.76 -4.77 3.83
C ALA A 109 4.28 -5.03 3.52
N PHE A 110 3.47 -3.96 3.47
CA PHE A 110 2.04 -4.04 3.20
C PHE A 110 1.77 -3.78 1.73
N VAL A 111 1.38 -4.81 0.99
CA VAL A 111 1.10 -4.76 -0.44
C VAL A 111 -0.40 -4.80 -0.70
N PHE A 112 -0.93 -3.80 -1.39
CA PHE A 112 -2.31 -3.84 -1.88
C PHE A 112 -2.37 -3.73 -3.39
N ILE A 113 -3.26 -4.54 -3.97
CA ILE A 113 -3.49 -4.63 -5.41
C ILE A 113 -4.90 -4.12 -5.67
N ILE A 114 -5.02 -3.13 -6.55
CA ILE A 114 -6.30 -2.54 -6.96
C ILE A 114 -6.63 -2.92 -8.41
N PRO A 115 -7.92 -2.87 -8.82
CA PRO A 115 -8.30 -3.09 -10.20
C PRO A 115 -7.69 -2.05 -11.14
N PHE A 116 -7.36 -2.48 -12.36
CA PHE A 116 -6.88 -1.58 -13.42
C PHE A 116 -7.90 -0.47 -13.74
N GLY A 117 -7.39 0.70 -14.14
CA GLY A 117 -8.20 1.84 -14.58
C GLY A 117 -8.63 2.80 -13.45
N PHE A 118 -8.43 2.44 -12.18
CA PHE A 118 -8.77 3.31 -11.04
C PHE A 118 -7.65 4.25 -10.63
N SER A 119 -6.44 4.04 -11.13
CA SER A 119 -5.21 4.57 -10.55
C SER A 119 -4.05 4.43 -11.54
N ALA A 120 -2.95 5.17 -11.32
CA ALA A 120 -1.81 5.15 -12.23
C ALA A 120 -1.08 3.80 -12.23
N GLN A 121 -1.09 3.12 -11.08
CA GLN A 121 -0.54 1.78 -10.91
C GLN A 121 -1.65 0.87 -10.36
N ASN A 122 -1.42 -0.44 -10.37
CA ASN A 122 -2.37 -1.42 -9.84
C ASN A 122 -1.84 -2.17 -8.62
N ILE A 123 -0.57 -1.99 -8.26
CA ILE A 123 0.07 -2.60 -7.10
C ILE A 123 0.81 -1.50 -6.35
N TYR A 124 0.59 -1.45 -5.04
CA TYR A 124 1.17 -0.46 -4.14
C TYR A 124 1.76 -1.17 -2.94
N ALA A 125 2.83 -0.62 -2.40
CA ALA A 125 3.39 -1.06 -1.13
C ALA A 125 3.68 0.13 -0.22
N PHE A 126 3.55 -0.08 1.08
CA PHE A 126 4.12 0.78 2.10
C PHE A 126 4.76 -0.10 3.16
N CYS A 127 5.74 0.44 3.87
CA CYS A 127 6.50 -0.32 4.85
C CYS A 127 6.41 0.33 6.23
N ILE A 128 6.46 -0.50 7.27
CA ILE A 128 6.60 -0.09 8.66
C ILE A 128 7.80 -0.83 9.22
N HIS A 129 8.87 -0.10 9.51
CA HIS A 129 10.08 -0.67 10.09
C HIS A 129 9.80 -1.19 11.51
N SER A 130 10.53 -2.22 11.95
CA SER A 130 10.30 -2.90 13.22
C SER A 130 10.39 -1.97 14.44
N ASN A 131 11.28 -0.98 14.39
CA ASN A 131 11.40 0.07 15.41
C ASN A 131 10.14 0.95 15.58
N GLU A 132 9.24 0.99 14.60
CA GLU A 132 7.99 1.75 14.68
C GLU A 132 6.83 0.94 15.26
N ILE A 133 6.97 -0.37 15.48
CA ILE A 133 5.87 -1.24 15.94
C ILE A 133 5.30 -0.76 17.27
N ASP A 134 6.15 -0.42 18.24
CA ASP A 134 5.69 0.04 19.55
C ASP A 134 4.98 1.39 19.45
N ASN A 135 5.47 2.29 18.60
CA ASN A 135 4.80 3.57 18.34
C ASN A 135 3.44 3.35 17.66
N MET A 136 3.32 2.42 16.71
CA MET A 136 2.06 2.08 16.04
C MET A 136 1.01 1.53 17.01
N ILE A 137 1.43 0.76 18.01
CA ILE A 137 0.56 0.25 19.09
C ILE A 137 0.19 1.40 20.05
N GLN A 138 1.18 2.15 20.54
CA GLN A 138 0.97 3.27 21.48
C GLN A 138 0.02 4.32 20.92
N HIS A 139 0.14 4.66 19.63
CA HIS A 139 -0.71 5.63 18.95
C HIS A 139 -1.99 5.01 18.36
N LYS A 140 -2.29 3.76 18.70
CA LYS A 140 -3.52 3.03 18.36
C LYS A 140 -3.81 2.87 16.88
N PHE A 141 -2.77 2.79 16.05
CA PHE A 141 -2.91 2.41 14.64
C PHE A 141 -2.97 0.89 14.48
N PHE A 142 -2.18 0.16 15.26
CA PHE A 142 -2.36 -1.28 15.46
C PHE A 142 -3.42 -1.48 16.54
N ILE A 143 -4.64 -1.81 16.13
CA ILE A 143 -5.79 -1.95 17.02
C ILE A 143 -5.96 -3.41 17.39
N GLN A 144 -5.96 -3.74 18.69
CA GLN A 144 -6.15 -5.12 19.15
C GLN A 144 -7.50 -5.68 18.70
N ASP A 145 -7.51 -6.88 18.13
CA ASP A 145 -8.69 -7.63 17.68
C ASP A 145 -8.48 -9.13 18.02
N GLY A 146 -8.84 -9.51 19.25
CA GLY A 146 -8.58 -10.85 19.78
C GLY A 146 -7.08 -11.14 19.90
N GLU A 147 -6.61 -12.21 19.26
CA GLU A 147 -5.18 -12.61 19.21
C GLU A 147 -4.39 -11.93 18.07
N HIS A 148 -5.00 -10.94 17.43
CA HIS A 148 -4.41 -10.23 16.30
C HIS A 148 -4.44 -8.72 16.53
N TYR A 149 -3.68 -8.00 15.73
CA TYR A 149 -3.83 -6.57 15.52
C TYR A 149 -4.41 -6.31 14.13
N LYS A 150 -5.30 -5.32 14.07
CA LYS A 150 -5.89 -4.80 12.85
C LYS A 150 -5.22 -3.48 12.49
N LEU A 151 -4.66 -3.41 11.29
CA LEU A 151 -4.21 -2.15 10.69
C LEU A 151 -5.22 -1.71 9.65
N ASN A 152 -5.98 -0.66 9.96
CA ASN A 152 -6.97 -0.09 9.03
C ASN A 152 -6.30 0.92 8.10
N VAL A 153 -6.60 0.82 6.81
CA VAL A 153 -5.97 1.57 5.73
C VAL A 153 -7.03 2.20 4.85
N CYS A 154 -6.82 3.46 4.48
CA CYS A 154 -7.57 4.15 3.44
C CYS A 154 -6.62 4.56 2.31
N PHE A 155 -6.95 4.18 1.09
CA PHE A 155 -6.26 4.62 -0.12
C PHE A 155 -7.19 5.47 -0.96
N ARG A 156 -6.78 6.70 -1.27
CA ARG A 156 -7.54 7.64 -2.09
C ARG A 156 -6.89 7.80 -3.45
N ALA A 157 -7.59 7.35 -4.49
CA ALA A 157 -7.12 7.42 -5.87
C ALA A 157 -7.24 8.84 -6.45
N PHE A 158 -6.74 9.05 -7.68
CA PHE A 158 -6.95 10.31 -8.41
C PHE A 158 -8.44 10.63 -8.60
N PRO A 159 -8.81 11.91 -8.67
CA PRO A 159 -10.14 12.32 -9.12
C PRO A 159 -10.45 11.68 -10.47
N GLN A 160 -11.67 11.16 -10.60
CA GLN A 160 -12.15 10.54 -11.83
C GLN A 160 -13.17 11.45 -12.50
N GLN A 161 -13.12 11.51 -13.82
CA GLN A 161 -14.07 12.20 -14.67
C GLN A 161 -14.89 11.17 -15.43
N ASN A 162 -16.21 11.21 -15.26
CA ASN A 162 -17.13 10.43 -16.09
C ASN A 162 -17.20 11.05 -17.48
N ARG A 163 -17.10 10.21 -18.52
CA ARG A 163 -17.11 10.61 -19.92
C ARG A 163 -18.40 11.32 -20.33
N GLU A 164 -19.56 10.82 -19.93
CA GLU A 164 -20.86 11.41 -20.31
C GLU A 164 -21.00 12.81 -19.72
N TYR A 165 -20.65 12.96 -18.45
CA TYR A 165 -20.65 14.28 -17.80
C TYR A 165 -19.66 15.24 -18.46
N PHE A 166 -18.45 14.77 -18.79
CA PHE A 166 -17.44 15.59 -19.45
C PHE A 166 -17.87 16.04 -20.84
N ILE A 167 -18.42 15.13 -21.65
CA ILE A 167 -18.95 15.44 -22.97
C ILE A 167 -20.08 16.46 -22.87
N LYS A 168 -20.98 16.29 -21.89
CA LYS A 168 -22.05 17.26 -21.63
C LYS A 168 -21.48 18.64 -21.26
N GLU A 169 -20.52 18.71 -20.35
CA GLU A 169 -19.86 19.95 -19.94
C GLU A 169 -19.21 20.66 -21.14
N MET A 170 -18.52 19.93 -22.02
CA MET A 170 -17.91 20.50 -23.22
C MET A 170 -18.95 20.96 -24.25
N LEU A 171 -20.05 20.22 -24.41
CA LEU A 171 -21.12 20.56 -25.35
C LEU A 171 -21.89 21.80 -24.88
N ASP A 172 -22.27 21.83 -23.60
CA ASP A 172 -22.96 22.96 -22.97
C ASP A 172 -22.07 24.23 -22.97
N GLY A 173 -20.75 24.05 -22.86
CA GLY A 173 -19.76 25.13 -22.99
C GLY A 173 -19.43 25.56 -24.42
N GLY A 174 -20.03 24.93 -25.45
CA GLY A 174 -19.76 25.23 -26.85
C GLY A 174 -18.34 24.88 -27.32
N LEU A 175 -17.62 24.02 -26.58
CA LEU A 175 -16.25 23.61 -26.88
C LEU A 175 -16.19 22.47 -27.91
N ILE A 176 -17.28 21.72 -28.06
CA ILE A 176 -17.43 20.65 -29.03
C ILE A 176 -18.80 20.72 -29.71
N ASP A 177 -18.91 20.12 -30.89
CA ASP A 177 -20.16 19.92 -31.61
C ASP A 177 -20.58 18.43 -31.57
N LYS A 178 -21.62 18.07 -32.36
CA LYS A 178 -22.10 16.69 -32.47
C LYS A 178 -21.05 15.71 -33.02
N VAL A 179 -20.09 16.19 -33.82
CA VAL A 179 -18.99 15.36 -34.33
C VAL A 179 -17.99 15.11 -33.20
N GLY A 180 -17.66 16.15 -32.43
CA GLY A 180 -16.83 16.06 -31.22
C GLY A 180 -17.39 15.10 -30.18
N VAL A 181 -18.71 15.13 -29.93
CA VAL A 181 -19.39 14.17 -29.04
C VAL A 181 -19.11 12.72 -29.47
N LYS A 182 -19.36 12.37 -30.73
CA LYS A 182 -19.12 11.01 -31.25
C LYS A 182 -17.65 10.61 -31.18
N PHE A 183 -16.75 11.55 -31.44
CA PHE A 183 -15.31 11.31 -31.33
C PHE A 183 -14.92 10.96 -29.89
N LEU A 184 -15.41 11.71 -28.90
CA LEU A 184 -15.10 11.47 -27.49
C LEU A 184 -15.74 10.18 -26.96
N GLU A 185 -16.99 9.87 -27.34
CA GLU A 185 -17.64 8.59 -26.98
C GLU A 185 -16.87 7.37 -27.48
N LYS A 186 -16.26 7.48 -28.66
CA LYS A 186 -15.47 6.41 -29.28
C LYS A 186 -14.09 6.24 -28.63
N ASN A 187 -13.43 7.34 -28.28
CA ASN A 187 -12.01 7.32 -27.92
C ASN A 187 -11.73 7.45 -26.42
N LEU A 188 -12.63 8.05 -25.63
CA LEU A 188 -12.45 8.12 -24.19
C LEU A 188 -13.03 6.88 -23.50
N PRO A 189 -12.37 6.35 -22.47
CA PRO A 189 -12.98 5.34 -21.61
C PRO A 189 -14.16 5.94 -20.83
N VAL A 190 -15.01 5.07 -20.27
CA VAL A 190 -16.20 5.50 -19.49
C VAL A 190 -15.83 6.43 -18.33
N SER A 191 -14.68 6.18 -17.69
CA SER A 191 -14.10 7.01 -16.65
C SER A 191 -12.60 7.18 -16.91
N PHE A 192 -12.06 8.36 -16.67
CA PHE A 192 -10.64 8.66 -16.80
C PHE A 192 -10.17 9.63 -15.72
N GLN A 193 -8.86 9.66 -15.48
CA GLN A 193 -8.25 10.52 -14.46
C GLN A 193 -8.37 11.99 -14.83
N LYS A 194 -8.74 12.83 -13.86
CA LYS A 194 -8.75 14.29 -13.98
C LYS A 194 -7.53 14.85 -13.23
N ASN A 195 -6.61 15.50 -13.94
CA ASN A 195 -5.35 15.95 -13.36
C ASN A 195 -5.45 17.41 -12.89
N TRP A 196 -5.65 17.61 -11.58
CA TRP A 196 -5.84 18.92 -10.93
C TRP A 196 -4.79 19.20 -9.84
N ASN A 197 -3.54 18.79 -10.04
CA ASN A 197 -2.50 18.78 -9.00
C ASN A 197 -2.82 17.90 -7.77
N ALA A 198 -3.81 17.02 -7.89
CA ALA A 198 -4.13 16.04 -6.85
C ALA A 198 -3.17 14.84 -6.94
N SER A 199 -2.68 14.34 -5.81
CA SER A 199 -1.90 13.11 -5.72
C SER A 199 -2.72 11.97 -5.11
N GLU A 200 -2.37 10.73 -5.42
CA GLU A 200 -2.84 9.56 -4.68
C GLU A 200 -2.31 9.63 -3.24
N CYS A 201 -3.15 9.23 -2.28
CA CYS A 201 -2.81 9.36 -0.88
C CYS A 201 -3.14 8.08 -0.11
N LEU A 202 -2.23 7.72 0.80
CA LEU A 202 -2.40 6.64 1.75
C LEU A 202 -2.62 7.21 3.14
N TYR A 203 -3.59 6.66 3.86
CA TYR A 203 -3.88 7.01 5.24
C TYR A 203 -3.96 5.74 6.07
N LEU A 204 -3.41 5.80 7.28
CA LEU A 204 -3.67 4.79 8.32
C LEU A 204 -4.74 5.33 9.24
N CYS A 205 -5.60 4.43 9.72
CA CYS A 205 -6.72 4.77 10.58
C CYS A 205 -6.45 4.26 11.99
N ARG A 206 -6.56 5.15 12.98
CA ARG A 206 -6.39 4.82 14.41
C ARG A 206 -7.68 5.03 15.19
N GLU A 207 -7.74 4.45 16.38
CA GLU A 207 -8.79 4.84 17.34
C GLU A 207 -8.63 6.30 17.78
N ASN A 208 -9.76 6.94 18.08
CA ASN A 208 -9.78 8.25 18.71
C ASN A 208 -9.36 8.11 20.19
N TYR A 209 -8.38 8.90 20.62
CA TYR A 209 -7.94 8.96 22.03
C TYR A 209 -8.39 10.25 22.74
N SER A 210 -9.25 11.06 22.11
CA SER A 210 -9.80 12.25 22.75
C SER A 210 -10.59 11.89 24.01
N LYS A 211 -10.69 12.81 24.98
CA LYS A 211 -11.44 12.62 26.23
C LYS A 211 -12.93 12.28 26.00
N ASN A 212 -13.46 12.60 24.81
CA ASN A 212 -14.80 12.23 24.34
C ASN A 212 -14.68 11.30 23.13
N SER A 213 -14.06 10.14 23.32
CA SER A 213 -13.81 9.16 22.26
C SER A 213 -15.12 8.69 21.64
N THR A 214 -15.30 8.95 20.35
CA THR A 214 -16.28 8.25 19.52
C THR A 214 -15.67 6.93 19.04
N ASN A 215 -16.48 5.90 18.78
CA ASN A 215 -16.04 4.64 18.13
C ASN A 215 -15.61 4.85 16.66
N GLN A 216 -15.48 6.10 16.20
CA GLN A 216 -15.07 6.41 14.84
C GLN A 216 -13.56 6.44 14.73
N LEU A 217 -13.04 5.76 13.71
CA LEU A 217 -11.63 5.78 13.39
C LEU A 217 -11.23 7.14 12.79
N VAL A 218 -9.99 7.54 13.08
CA VAL A 218 -9.39 8.78 12.62
C VAL A 218 -8.31 8.47 11.58
N SER A 219 -8.48 8.96 10.35
CA SER A 219 -7.49 8.82 9.28
C SER A 219 -6.34 9.83 9.43
N ARG A 220 -5.11 9.36 9.24
CA ARG A 220 -3.88 10.16 9.26
C ARG A 220 -2.91 9.70 8.17
N ALA A 221 -2.29 10.67 7.48
CA ALA A 221 -1.28 10.41 6.46
C ALA A 221 0.11 10.35 7.12
N ILE A 222 0.37 9.25 7.83
CA ILE A 222 1.62 9.06 8.59
C ILE A 222 2.68 8.24 7.83
N VAL A 223 2.27 7.64 6.71
CA VAL A 223 3.11 6.84 5.81
C VAL A 223 2.81 7.22 4.36
N SER A 224 3.77 6.97 3.48
CA SER A 224 3.64 7.11 2.03
C SER A 224 3.77 5.75 1.35
N ILE A 225 3.43 5.71 0.05
CA ILE A 225 3.85 4.59 -0.81
C ILE A 225 5.37 4.51 -0.77
N TYR A 226 5.90 3.32 -0.49
CA TYR A 226 7.33 3.11 -0.30
C TYR A 226 8.05 3.04 -1.64
N ASN A 227 9.13 3.83 -1.76
CA ASN A 227 10.00 3.84 -2.92
C ASN A 227 11.19 2.89 -2.68
N PHE A 228 11.20 1.74 -3.33
CA PHE A 228 12.26 0.74 -3.13
C PHE A 228 13.64 1.18 -3.62
N SER A 229 13.76 2.27 -4.39
CA SER A 229 15.07 2.84 -4.73
C SER A 229 15.80 3.40 -3.52
N GLU A 230 15.08 3.70 -2.44
CA GLU A 230 15.62 4.28 -1.21
C GLU A 230 15.99 3.22 -0.18
N PHE A 231 15.62 1.95 -0.40
CA PHE A 231 15.99 0.85 0.49
C PHE A 231 17.53 0.76 0.64
N PRO A 232 18.07 0.60 1.88
CA PRO A 232 17.41 0.21 3.13
C PRO A 232 16.88 1.37 4.00
N TYR A 233 16.75 2.59 3.49
CA TYR A 233 16.25 3.71 4.27
C TYR A 233 14.72 3.68 4.42
N PHE A 234 14.24 4.03 5.62
CA PHE A 234 12.82 4.18 5.93
C PHE A 234 12.56 5.58 6.49
N HIS A 235 11.58 6.28 5.93
CA HIS A 235 11.19 7.58 6.45
C HIS A 235 10.60 7.47 7.86
N PRO A 236 10.92 8.40 8.78
CA PRO A 236 10.27 8.48 10.08
C PRO A 236 8.75 8.63 9.95
N VAL A 237 8.01 7.93 10.81
CA VAL A 237 6.54 8.02 10.86
C VAL A 237 6.16 9.21 11.76
N CYS A 238 5.32 10.11 11.24
CA CYS A 238 4.87 11.29 11.99
C CYS A 238 3.51 11.06 12.63
N TYR A 239 3.46 10.93 13.96
CA TYR A 239 2.24 10.57 14.72
C TYR A 239 1.35 11.75 15.17
N SER A 240 1.66 12.97 14.72
CA SER A 240 0.93 14.20 15.10
C SER A 240 -0.56 14.20 14.72
#